data_AF-A0A4R2L4G9-F1
#
_entry.id   AF-A0A4R2L4G9-F1
#
_cell.length_a   1.000
_cell.length_b   1.000
_cell.length_c   1.000
_cell.angle_alpha   90.00
_cell.angle_beta   90.00
_cell.angle_gamma   90.00
#
_symmetry.space_group_name_H-M   'P 1'
#
loop_
_entity.id
_entity.type
_entity.pdbx_description
1 polymer ?
#
loop_
_entity_poly.entity_id
_entity_poly.type
_entity_poly.pdbx_seq_one_letter_code
_entity_poly.pdbx_strand_id
1 'polypeptide(L)' 'MSKWMIIFYEEIKEFYTLYLLFMAIGIGLFCLIVDYRYLKKKKLRKEARICKGIGYTYIIGGVLVYIIFRIF' A
#
# COMPACT_ATOMS: atom_id res chain seq x y z
N MET A 1 8.63 21.34 15.15
CA MET A 1 7.98 21.08 13.84
C MET A 1 7.72 22.43 13.17
N SER A 2 8.16 22.66 11.93
CA SER A 2 7.78 23.89 11.19
C SER A 2 6.26 23.88 10.92
N LYS A 3 5.63 25.06 10.88
CA LYS A 3 4.17 25.23 10.68
C LYS A 3 3.65 24.49 9.44
N TRP A 4 4.46 24.45 8.38
CA TRP A 4 4.18 23.74 7.14
C TRP A 4 4.08 22.22 7.30
N MET A 5 4.92 21.61 8.13
CA MET A 5 4.87 20.16 8.36
C MET A 5 3.62 19.72 9.12
N ILE A 6 3.13 20.56 10.04
CA ILE A 6 1.90 20.27 10.80
C ILE A 6 0.70 20.30 9.87
N ILE A 7 0.58 21.35 9.04
CA ILE A 7 -0.51 21.46 8.05
C ILE A 7 -0.49 20.26 7.10
N PHE A 8 0.69 19.90 6.59
CA PHE A 8 0.83 18.76 5.69
C PHE A 8 0.44 17.43 6.35
N TYR A 9 0.76 17.24 7.63
CA TYR A 9 0.40 16.03 8.38
C TYR A 9 -1.13 15.90 8.54
N GLU A 10 -1.81 16.96 8.97
CA GLU A 10 -3.26 16.96 9.19
C GLU A 10 -4.02 16.67 7.89
N GLU A 11 -3.64 17.31 6.78
CA GLU A 11 -4.27 17.09 5.46
C GLU A 11 -4.15 15.63 5.00
N ILE A 12 -2.97 15.02 5.15
CA ILE A 12 -2.79 13.60 4.78
C ILE A 12 -3.55 12.68 5.72
N LYS A 13 -3.56 12.99 7.02
CA LYS A 13 -4.27 12.21 8.03
C LYS A 13 -5.78 12.20 7.77
N GLU A 14 -6.38 13.33 7.39
CA GLU A 14 -7.79 13.39 7.00
C GLU A 14 -8.07 12.62 5.70
N PHE A 15 -7.16 12.69 4.73
CA PHE A 15 -7.30 11.98 3.48
C PHE A 15 -7.24 10.45 3.67
N TYR A 16 -6.37 9.96 4.57
CA TYR A 16 -6.10 8.53 4.79
C TYR A 16 -7.19 7.79 5.58
N THR A 17 -8.36 7.66 4.97
CA THR A 17 -9.54 7.00 5.54
C THR A 17 -9.44 5.46 5.50
N LEU A 18 -10.37 4.79 6.22
CA LEU A 18 -10.58 3.34 6.12
C LEU A 18 -10.77 2.87 4.66
N TYR A 19 -11.38 3.71 3.82
CA TYR A 19 -11.56 3.42 2.40
C TYR A 19 -10.21 3.26 1.68
N LEU A 20 -9.27 4.19 1.90
CA LEU A 20 -7.93 4.10 1.30
C LEU A 20 -7.13 2.93 1.86
N LEU A 21 -7.30 2.57 3.13
CA LEU A 21 -6.71 1.35 3.68
C LEU A 21 -7.21 0.10 2.93
N PHE A 22 -8.54 -0.06 2.79
CA PHE A 22 -9.10 -1.20 2.08
C PHE A 22 -8.70 -1.21 0.60
N MET A 23 -8.60 -0.03 -0.02
CA MET A 23 -8.10 0.10 -1.40
C MET A 23 -6.65 -0.37 -1.50
N ALA A 24 -5.76 0.07 -0.61
CA ALA A 24 -4.36 -0.35 -0.58
C ALA A 24 -4.22 -1.86 -0.36
N ILE A 25 -4.98 -2.44 0.57
CA ILE A 25 -5.03 -3.88 0.80
C ILE A 25 -5.53 -4.61 -0.45
N GLY A 26 -6.60 -4.11 -1.07
CA GLY A 26 -7.19 -4.67 -2.29
C GLY A 26 -6.19 -4.70 -3.45
N ILE A 27 -5.48 -3.59 -3.69
CA ILE A 27 -4.40 -3.51 -4.70
C ILE A 27 -3.30 -4.52 -4.38
N GLY A 28 -2.86 -4.58 -3.12
CA GLY A 28 -1.81 -5.51 -2.72
C GLY A 28 -2.20 -6.98 -2.89
N LEU A 29 -3.44 -7.34 -2.52
CA LEU A 29 -4.00 -8.67 -2.75
C LEU A 29 -4.12 -8.98 -4.24
N PHE A 30 -4.57 -8.03 -5.06
CA PHE A 30 -4.66 -8.20 -6.50
C PHE A 30 -3.28 -8.48 -7.12
N CYS A 31 -2.26 -7.71 -6.74
CA CYS A 31 -0.87 -7.96 -7.15
C CYS A 31 -0.41 -9.39 -6.78
N LEU A 32 -0.69 -9.84 -5.56
CA LEU A 32 -0.24 -11.16 -5.07
C LEU A 32 -1.00 -12.34 -5.68
N ILE A 33 -2.31 -12.19 -5.92
CA ILE A 33 -3.18 -13.29 -6.34
C ILE A 33 -3.32 -13.33 -7.86
N VAL A 34 -3.45 -12.18 -8.51
CA VAL A 34 -3.73 -12.08 -9.95
C VAL A 34 -2.44 -11.88 -10.72
N ASP A 35 -1.78 -10.74 -10.54
CA ASP A 35 -0.63 -10.33 -11.37
C ASP A 35 0.57 -11.25 -11.17
N TYR A 36 0.91 -11.58 -9.92
CA TYR A 36 2.00 -12.51 -9.63
C TYR A 36 1.78 -13.88 -10.29
N ARG A 37 0.54 -14.41 -10.23
CA ARG A 37 0.21 -15.69 -10.86
C ARG A 37 0.27 -15.58 -12.39
N TYR A 38 -0.22 -14.48 -12.95
CA TYR A 38 -0.17 -14.22 -14.39
C TYR A 38 1.27 -14.14 -14.91
N LEU A 39 2.13 -13.37 -14.24
CA LEU A 39 3.55 -13.23 -14.60
C LEU A 39 4.30 -14.55 -14.45
N LYS A 40 4.01 -15.32 -13.41
CA LYS A 40 4.57 -16.66 -13.21
C LYS A 40 4.17 -17.62 -14.33
N LYS A 41 2.89 -17.59 -14.77
CA LYS A 41 2.40 -18.39 -15.93
C LYS A 41 3.12 -18.00 -17.23
N LYS A 42 3.44 -16.72 -17.42
CA LYS A 42 4.24 -16.22 -18.55
C LYS A 42 5.75 -16.49 -18.45
N LYS A 43 6.21 -17.20 -17.41
CA LYS A 43 7.63 -17.46 -17.12
C LYS A 43 8.47 -16.18 -16.86
N LEU A 44 7.81 -15.06 -16.60
CA LEU A 44 8.41 -13.76 -16.25
C LEU A 44 8.75 -13.73 -14.75
N ARG A 45 9.77 -14.50 -14.36
CA ARG A 45 10.09 -14.76 -12.94
C ARG A 45 10.59 -13.52 -12.18
N LYS A 46 11.28 -12.60 -12.86
CA LYS A 46 11.89 -11.42 -12.24
C LYS A 46 10.80 -10.39 -11.91
N GLU A 47 9.92 -10.15 -12.87
CA GLU A 47 8.74 -9.29 -12.82
C GLU A 47 7.76 -9.83 -11.78
N ALA A 48 7.53 -11.15 -11.76
CA ALA A 48 6.69 -11.79 -10.75
C ALA A 48 7.24 -11.51 -9.33
N ARG A 49 8.55 -11.62 -9.10
CA ARG A 49 9.14 -11.33 -7.78
C ARG A 49 8.96 -9.87 -7.38
N ILE A 50 9.13 -8.94 -8.31
CA ILE A 50 8.92 -7.50 -8.08
C ILE A 50 7.45 -7.24 -7.74
N CYS A 51 6.52 -7.77 -8.54
CA CYS A 51 5.08 -7.67 -8.30
C CYS A 51 4.68 -8.23 -6.93
N LYS A 52 5.28 -9.36 -6.52
CA LYS A 52 5.07 -9.92 -5.18
C LYS A 52 5.56 -8.97 -4.08
N GLY A 53 6.71 -8.34 -4.27
CA GLY A 53 7.23 -7.30 -3.37
C GLY A 53 6.27 -6.12 -3.25
N ILE A 54 5.85 -5.56 -4.39
CA ILE A 54 4.89 -4.44 -4.45
C ILE A 54 3.59 -4.80 -3.70
N GLY A 55 3.06 -6.01 -3.92
CA GLY A 55 1.84 -6.46 -3.26
C GLY A 55 1.98 -6.48 -1.73
N TYR A 56 3.09 -7.00 -1.20
CA TYR A 56 3.35 -6.95 0.25
C TYR A 56 3.56 -5.54 0.76
N THR A 57 4.26 -4.68 0.01
CA THR A 57 4.46 -3.28 0.40
C THR A 57 3.13 -2.53 0.49
N TYR A 58 2.19 -2.76 -0.41
CA TYR A 58 0.85 -2.15 -0.35
C TYR A 58 0.06 -2.61 0.87
N ILE A 59 0.09 -3.90 1.20
CA ILE A 59 -0.63 -4.44 2.37
C ILE A 59 0.01 -3.94 3.67
N ILE A 60 1.32 -4.19 3.85
CA ILE A 60 2.03 -3.85 5.09
C ILE A 60 2.12 -2.34 5.25
N GLY A 61 2.54 -1.64 4.19
CA GLY A 61 2.66 -0.19 4.19
C GLY A 61 1.31 0.50 4.40
N GLY A 62 0.26 0.04 3.73
CA GLY A 62 -1.08 0.59 3.91
C GLY A 62 -1.60 0.47 5.34
N VAL A 63 -1.40 -0.70 5.97
CA VAL A 63 -1.77 -0.95 7.37
C VAL A 63 -0.91 -0.10 8.32
N LEU A 64 0.40 -0.05 8.12
CA LEU A 64 1.30 0.75 8.98
C LEU A 64 0.96 2.23 8.93
N VAL A 65 0.73 2.79 7.73
CA VAL A 65 0.36 4.20 7.56
C VAL A 65 -0.98 4.51 8.26
N TYR A 66 -1.97 3.63 8.13
CA TYR A 66 -3.25 3.79 8.82
C TYR A 66 -3.09 3.78 10.35
N ILE A 67 -2.27 2.86 10.88
CA ILE A 67 -1.98 2.78 12.32
C ILE A 67 -1.30 4.08 12.80
N ILE A 68 -0.31 4.58 12.05
CA ILE A 68 0.40 5.82 12.39
C ILE A 68 -0.57 6.99 12.47
N PHE A 69 -1.40 7.21 11.44
CA PHE A 69 -2.32 8.34 11.41
C PHE A 69 -3.51 8.22 12.36
N ARG A 70 -3.93 6.99 12.72
CA ARG A 70 -5.08 6.80 13.62
C ARG A 70 -4.69 6.83 15.09
N ILE A 71 -3.48 6.39 15.44
CA ILE A 71 -3.00 6.33 16.84
C ILE A 71 -2.31 7.63 17.25
N PHE A 72 -1.60 8.29 16.34
CA PHE A 72 -0.87 9.54 16.58
C PHE A 72 -1.54 10.72 15.88
#